data_AF-A0A099LMD5-F1
#
_entry.id   AF-A0A099LMD5-F1
#
_cell.length_a   1.000
_cell.length_b   1.000
_cell.length_c   1.000
_cell.angle_alpha   90.00
_cell.angle_beta   90.00
_cell.angle_gamma   90.00
#
_symmetry.space_group_name_H-M   'P 1'
#
loop_
_entity.id
_entity.type
_entity.pdbx_description
1 polymer ?
#
loop_
_entity_poly.entity_id
_entity_poly.type
_entity_poly.pdbx_seq_one_letter_code
_entity_poly.pdbx_strand_id
1 'polypeptide(L)'
;MNRYITAEAEEDIKAYLATWETGKFGKKLSWAIVAKAFGYSRQALSGNANIKGAFDKAKTALREANTQVDNFKELEKENQRLKNELDRLNKENYAYQQKYLRWQINAQQRGISVAMLNKPIDPSMKEENRRRSEEV
;
A
#
# COMPACT_ATOMS: atom_id res chain seq x y z
N MET A 1 9.65 -39.38 -25.97
CA MET A 1 8.35 -40.04 -25.69
C MET A 1 7.29 -38.94 -25.67
N ASN A 2 6.39 -38.91 -26.67
CA ASN A 2 5.34 -37.89 -26.73
C ASN A 2 4.26 -38.24 -25.71
N ARG A 3 4.25 -37.55 -24.57
CA ARG A 3 3.20 -37.68 -23.56
C ARG A 3 2.00 -36.87 -24.01
N TYR A 4 0.89 -37.55 -24.29
CA TYR A 4 -0.36 -36.87 -24.60
C TYR A 4 -0.93 -36.19 -23.34
N ILE A 5 -1.58 -35.05 -23.53
CA ILE A 5 -2.30 -34.36 -22.47
C ILE A 5 -3.65 -35.04 -22.32
N THR A 6 -3.86 -35.73 -21.21
CA THR A 6 -5.14 -36.33 -20.84
C THR A 6 -6.12 -35.24 -20.36
N ALA A 7 -7.42 -35.51 -20.39
CA ALA A 7 -8.43 -34.56 -19.89
C ALA A 7 -8.20 -34.14 -18.43
N GLU A 8 -7.82 -35.08 -17.56
CA GLU A 8 -7.48 -34.79 -16.15
C GLU A 8 -6.29 -33.82 -16.04
N ALA A 9 -5.18 -34.14 -16.70
CA ALA A 9 -4.02 -33.24 -16.76
C ALA A 9 -4.36 -31.86 -17.36
N GLU A 10 -5.27 -31.77 -18.33
CA GLU A 10 -5.74 -30.49 -18.85
C GLU A 10 -6.45 -29.66 -17.77
N GLU A 11 -7.33 -30.28 -16.98
CA GLU A 11 -8.01 -29.61 -15.86
C GLU A 11 -7.02 -29.15 -14.79
N ASP A 12 -6.05 -29.99 -14.41
CA ASP A 12 -5.01 -29.60 -13.44
C ASP A 12 -4.19 -28.42 -13.93
N ILE A 13 -3.82 -28.40 -15.21
CA ILE A 13 -3.09 -27.28 -15.82
C ILE A 13 -3.95 -26.01 -15.80
N LYS A 14 -5.25 -26.11 -16.12
CA LYS A 14 -6.18 -24.96 -16.06
C LYS A 14 -6.35 -24.45 -14.64
N ALA A 15 -6.49 -25.32 -13.64
CA ALA A 15 -6.59 -24.94 -12.23
C ALA A 15 -5.29 -24.27 -11.72
N TYR A 16 -4.14 -24.77 -12.15
CA TYR A 16 -2.85 -24.14 -11.87
C TYR A 16 -2.77 -22.73 -12.49
N LEU A 17 -3.17 -22.56 -13.75
CA LEU A 17 -3.22 -21.25 -14.42
C LEU A 17 -4.23 -20.29 -13.77
N ALA A 18 -5.37 -20.78 -13.28
CA ALA A 18 -6.31 -19.98 -12.50
C ALA A 18 -5.68 -19.46 -11.19
N THR A 19 -4.80 -20.25 -10.56
CA THR A 19 -4.06 -19.78 -9.38
C THR A 19 -3.09 -18.65 -9.73
N TRP A 20 -2.53 -18.63 -10.95
CA TRP A 20 -1.71 -17.50 -11.42
C TRP A 20 -2.51 -16.20 -11.57
N GLU A 21 -3.80 -16.26 -11.90
CA GLU A 21 -4.67 -15.06 -11.97
C GLU A 21 -4.69 -14.29 -10.63
N THR A 22 -4.54 -14.99 -9.50
CA THR A 22 -4.51 -14.37 -8.16
C THR A 22 -3.22 -13.59 -7.88
N GLY A 23 -2.18 -13.74 -8.71
CA GLY A 23 -0.87 -13.13 -8.49
C GLY A 23 0.00 -13.82 -7.43
N LYS A 24 -0.45 -14.95 -6.84
CA LYS A 24 0.28 -15.71 -5.81
C LYS A 24 1.71 -16.08 -6.19
N PHE A 25 1.96 -16.36 -7.48
CA PHE A 25 3.27 -16.75 -8.01
C PHE A 25 4.03 -15.58 -8.68
N GLY A 26 3.51 -14.35 -8.58
CA GLY A 26 4.05 -13.15 -9.24
C GLY A 26 3.62 -12.99 -10.70
N LYS A 27 4.25 -12.04 -11.42
CA LYS A 27 3.86 -11.63 -12.79
C LYS A 27 4.55 -12.39 -13.94
N LYS A 28 5.56 -13.21 -13.65
CA LYS A 28 6.45 -13.79 -14.69
C LYS A 28 5.95 -15.13 -15.25
N LEU A 29 4.65 -15.24 -15.53
CA LEU A 29 4.08 -16.44 -16.14
C LEU A 29 4.69 -16.67 -17.54
N SER A 30 5.21 -17.88 -17.78
CA SER A 30 5.75 -18.29 -19.07
C SER A 30 5.51 -19.77 -19.34
N TRP A 31 5.49 -20.17 -20.61
CA TRP A 31 5.37 -21.58 -21.00
C TRP A 31 6.49 -22.46 -20.42
N ALA A 32 7.67 -21.89 -20.15
CA ALA A 32 8.76 -22.59 -19.51
C ALA A 32 8.39 -23.06 -18.08
N ILE A 33 7.67 -22.24 -17.34
CA ILE A 33 7.25 -22.54 -15.97
C ILE A 33 6.17 -23.62 -15.98
N VAL A 34 5.17 -23.49 -16.85
CA VAL A 34 4.09 -24.49 -16.98
C VAL A 34 4.65 -25.83 -17.46
N ALA A 35 5.55 -25.83 -18.44
CA ALA A 35 6.26 -27.02 -18.92
C ALA A 35 7.05 -27.70 -17.80
N LYS A 36 7.76 -26.94 -16.98
CA LYS A 36 8.52 -27.47 -15.84
C LYS A 36 7.60 -28.04 -14.75
N ALA A 37 6.44 -27.43 -14.51
CA ALA A 37 5.51 -27.85 -13.47
C ALA A 37 4.83 -29.20 -13.80
N PHE A 38 4.48 -29.42 -15.07
CA PHE A 38 3.71 -30.61 -15.47
C PHE A 38 4.51 -31.63 -16.31
N GLY A 39 5.75 -31.31 -16.69
CA GLY A 39 6.62 -32.22 -17.45
C GLY A 39 6.23 -32.38 -18.92
N TYR A 40 5.49 -31.42 -19.49
CA TYR A 40 5.15 -31.40 -20.92
C TYR A 40 6.04 -30.44 -21.69
N SER A 41 6.17 -30.64 -23.01
CA SER A 41 6.86 -29.68 -23.87
C SER A 41 6.05 -28.39 -24.01
N ARG A 42 6.74 -27.26 -24.24
CA ARG A 42 6.07 -25.98 -24.46
C ARG A 42 5.12 -26.03 -25.65
N GLN A 43 5.53 -26.74 -26.71
CA GLN A 43 4.79 -26.91 -27.95
C GLN A 43 3.49 -27.69 -27.73
N ALA A 44 3.53 -28.76 -26.91
CA ALA A 44 2.34 -29.52 -26.57
C ALA A 44 1.33 -28.67 -25.77
N LEU A 45 1.81 -27.89 -24.80
CA LEU A 45 0.98 -27.01 -23.99
C LEU A 45 0.36 -25.87 -24.80
N SER A 46 1.16 -25.18 -25.63
CA SER A 46 0.66 -24.07 -26.46
C SER A 46 -0.22 -24.54 -27.62
N GLY A 47 -0.07 -25.80 -28.05
CA GLY A 47 -0.86 -26.40 -29.11
C GLY A 47 -2.26 -26.83 -28.67
N ASN A 48 -2.49 -27.05 -27.37
CA ASN A 48 -3.83 -27.30 -26.84
C ASN A 48 -4.58 -25.96 -26.67
N ALA A 49 -5.69 -25.80 -27.40
CA ALA A 49 -6.46 -24.56 -27.43
C ALA A 49 -7.04 -24.15 -26.06
N ASN A 50 -7.47 -25.12 -25.25
CA ASN A 50 -8.04 -24.85 -23.92
C ASN A 50 -6.97 -24.35 -22.94
N ILE A 51 -5.81 -25.02 -22.94
CA ILE A 51 -4.66 -24.61 -22.11
C ILE A 51 -4.15 -23.25 -22.56
N LYS A 52 -4.06 -23.02 -23.88
CA LYS A 52 -3.65 -21.73 -24.43
C LYS A 52 -4.62 -20.61 -24.01
N GLY A 53 -5.92 -20.85 -24.10
CA GLY A 53 -6.95 -19.89 -23.66
C GLY A 53 -6.81 -19.55 -22.17
N ALA A 54 -6.64 -20.55 -21.31
CA ALA A 54 -6.41 -20.34 -19.88
C ALA A 54 -5.09 -19.59 -19.61
N PHE A 55 -4.04 -19.88 -20.37
CA PHE A 55 -2.74 -19.21 -20.24
C PHE A 55 -2.82 -17.74 -20.62
N ASP A 56 -3.48 -17.42 -21.74
CA ASP A 56 -3.66 -16.06 -22.21
C ASP A 56 -4.53 -15.25 -21.22
N LYS A 57 -5.60 -15.87 -20.69
CA LYS A 57 -6.43 -15.28 -19.63
C LYS A 57 -5.60 -14.96 -18.38
N ALA A 58 -4.81 -15.91 -17.89
CA ALA A 58 -3.92 -15.69 -16.75
C ALA A 58 -2.88 -14.58 -17.01
N LYS A 59 -2.33 -14.52 -18.22
CA LYS A 59 -1.34 -13.50 -18.61
C LYS A 59 -1.95 -12.10 -18.71
N THR A 60 -3.20 -11.98 -19.17
CA THR A 60 -3.94 -10.72 -19.20
C THR A 60 -4.29 -10.27 -17.78
N ALA A 61 -4.82 -11.17 -16.95
CA ALA A 61 -5.12 -10.88 -15.55
C ALA A 61 -3.87 -10.38 -14.80
N LEU A 62 -2.70 -10.99 -15.02
CA LEU A 62 -1.43 -10.55 -14.43
C LEU A 62 -0.92 -9.20 -14.95
N ARG A 63 -1.34 -8.76 -16.14
CA ARG A 63 -1.00 -7.45 -16.71
C ARG A 63 -1.92 -6.36 -16.16
N GLU A 64 -3.21 -6.64 -16.08
CA GLU A 64 -4.24 -5.70 -15.61
C GLU A 64 -4.27 -5.59 -14.08
N ALA A 65 -3.86 -6.64 -13.37
CA ALA A 65 -3.71 -6.58 -11.93
C ALA A 65 -2.60 -5.58 -11.54
N ASN A 66 -2.99 -4.47 -10.89
CA ASN A 66 -2.13 -3.74 -9.96
C ASN A 66 -1.72 -4.72 -8.86
N THR A 67 -0.62 -5.46 -9.08
CA THR A 67 -0.25 -6.56 -8.20
C THR A 67 -0.01 -6.09 -6.79
N GLN A 68 -0.27 -6.97 -5.82
CA GLN A 68 0.09 -6.78 -4.41
C GLN A 68 1.50 -6.22 -4.22
N VAL A 69 2.46 -6.57 -5.10
CA VAL A 69 3.85 -6.08 -5.07
C VAL A 69 3.99 -4.58 -5.41
N ASP A 70 3.23 -4.08 -6.38
CA ASP A 70 3.27 -2.66 -6.75
C ASP A 70 2.55 -1.82 -5.68
N ASN A 71 1.43 -2.34 -5.17
CA ASN A 71 0.74 -1.77 -4.02
C ASN A 71 1.66 -1.77 -2.79
N PHE A 72 2.47 -2.83 -2.58
CA PHE A 72 3.36 -2.93 -1.42
C PHE A 72 4.44 -1.84 -1.42
N LYS A 73 5.03 -1.52 -2.57
CA LYS A 73 6.03 -0.44 -2.66
C LYS A 73 5.42 0.93 -2.37
N GLU A 74 4.21 1.19 -2.88
CA GLU A 74 3.52 2.45 -2.60
C GLU A 74 3.08 2.53 -1.13
N LEU A 75 2.58 1.42 -0.58
CA LEU A 75 2.26 1.26 0.84
C LEU A 75 3.50 1.46 1.72
N GLU A 76 4.65 0.94 1.34
CA GLU A 76 5.91 1.08 2.07
C GLU A 76 6.38 2.54 2.07
N LYS A 77 6.31 3.21 0.91
CA LYS A 77 6.62 4.63 0.78
C LYS A 77 5.67 5.50 1.63
N GLU A 78 4.38 5.23 1.59
CA GLU A 78 3.39 5.95 2.40
C GLU A 78 3.59 5.68 3.89
N ASN A 79 3.88 4.43 4.28
CA ASN A 79 4.19 4.08 5.66
C ASN A 79 5.42 4.83 6.17
N GLN A 80 6.46 4.95 5.35
CA GLN A 80 7.66 5.72 5.69
C GLN A 80 7.35 7.22 5.82
N ARG A 81 6.52 7.77 4.93
CA ARG A 81 6.07 9.16 5.00
C ARG A 81 5.31 9.43 6.31
N LEU A 82 4.37 8.56 6.66
CA LEU A 82 3.58 8.67 7.89
C LEU A 82 4.44 8.54 9.14
N LYS A 83 5.42 7.63 9.15
CA LYS A 83 6.38 7.50 10.27
C LYS A 83 7.19 8.77 10.48
N ASN A 84 7.68 9.37 9.39
CA ASN A 84 8.45 10.61 9.46
C ASN A 84 7.59 11.78 9.97
N GLU A 85 6.34 11.87 9.51
CA GLU A 85 5.41 12.90 9.97
C GLU A 85 5.05 12.72 11.45
N LEU A 86 4.83 11.49 11.88
CA LEU A 86 4.56 11.17 13.28
C LEU A 86 5.74 11.52 14.19
N ASP A 87 6.98 11.23 13.77
CA ASP A 87 8.19 11.64 14.49
C ASP A 87 8.31 13.17 14.58
N ARG A 88 8.06 13.89 13.48
CA ARG A 88 8.05 15.35 13.44
C ARG A 88 7.02 15.93 14.41
N LEU A 89 5.78 15.48 14.33
CA LEU A 89 4.67 15.95 15.17
C LEU A 89 4.93 15.64 16.65
N ASN A 90 5.51 14.48 16.97
CA ASN A 90 5.87 14.15 18.35
C ASN A 90 6.96 15.09 18.90
N LYS A 91 7.98 15.40 18.11
CA LYS A 91 9.02 16.38 18.48
C LYS A 91 8.45 17.77 18.68
N GLU A 92 7.57 18.21 17.79
CA GLU A 92 6.92 19.51 17.87
C GLU A 92 5.99 19.61 19.08
N ASN A 93 5.16 18.57 19.33
CA ASN A 93 4.31 18.50 20.51
C ASN A 93 5.13 18.52 21.81
N TYR A 94 6.22 17.75 21.86
CA TYR A 94 7.13 17.80 23.02
C TYR A 94 7.70 19.20 23.22
N ALA A 95 8.16 19.88 22.15
CA ALA A 95 8.66 21.24 22.23
C ALA A 95 7.58 22.22 22.74
N TYR A 96 6.33 22.07 22.30
CA TYR A 96 5.21 22.88 22.80
C TYR A 96 4.89 22.61 24.27
N GLN A 97 4.91 21.35 24.71
CA GLN A 97 4.73 21.00 26.13
C GLN A 97 5.83 21.63 27.00
N GLN A 98 7.09 21.56 26.57
CA GLN A 98 8.20 22.20 27.27
C GLN A 98 8.06 23.73 27.33
N LYS A 99 7.57 24.34 26.24
CA LYS A 99 7.29 25.78 26.19
C LYS A 99 6.17 26.15 27.16
N TYR A 100 5.08 25.39 27.15
CA TYR A 100 3.92 25.58 28.03
C TYR A 100 4.32 25.50 29.51
N LEU A 101 5.06 24.47 29.92
CA LEU A 101 5.55 24.30 31.29
C LEU A 101 6.41 25.49 31.73
N ARG A 102 7.33 25.93 30.88
CA ARG A 102 8.21 27.07 31.17
C ARG A 102 7.43 28.35 31.38
N TRP A 103 6.43 28.60 30.52
CA TRP A 103 5.55 29.76 30.65
C TRP A 103 4.72 29.70 31.91
N GLN A 104 4.14 28.53 32.21
CA GLN A 104 3.35 28.32 33.43
C GLN A 104 4.17 28.59 34.69
N ILE A 105 5.38 28.02 34.81
CA ILE A 105 6.25 28.22 35.98
C ILE A 105 6.63 29.69 36.13
N ASN A 106 7.08 30.33 35.04
CA ASN A 106 7.51 31.73 35.06
C ASN A 106 6.36 32.71 35.34
N ALA A 107 5.13 32.37 34.94
CA ALA A 107 3.93 33.14 35.24
C ALA A 107 3.53 33.00 36.70
N GLN A 108 3.53 31.77 37.23
CA GLN A 108 3.20 31.48 38.62
C GLN A 108 4.18 32.18 39.58
N GLN A 109 5.48 32.18 39.27
CA GLN A 109 6.49 32.94 40.03
C GLN A 109 6.22 34.46 40.07
N ARG A 110 5.45 34.98 39.11
CA ARG A 110 5.03 36.39 39.05
C ARG A 110 3.60 36.62 39.53
N GLY A 111 2.97 35.62 40.15
CA GLY A 111 1.58 35.72 40.64
C GLY A 111 0.52 35.68 39.54
N ILE A 112 0.87 35.34 38.30
CA ILE A 112 -0.07 35.20 37.20
C ILE A 112 -0.63 33.76 37.22
N SER A 113 -1.95 33.63 37.34
CA SER A 113 -2.61 32.33 37.39
C SER A 113 -2.76 31.70 36.00
N VAL A 114 -2.86 30.37 35.94
CA VAL A 114 -3.17 29.64 34.69
C VAL A 114 -4.49 30.09 34.07
N ALA A 115 -5.49 30.41 34.90
CA ALA A 115 -6.77 30.95 34.42
C ALA A 115 -6.59 32.30 33.70
N MET A 116 -5.64 33.13 34.12
CA MET A 116 -5.33 34.39 33.46
C MET A 116 -4.58 34.17 32.13
N LEU A 117 -3.68 33.19 32.07
CA LEU A 117 -3.00 32.81 30.84
C LEU A 117 -3.93 32.21 29.77
N ASN A 118 -4.96 31.48 30.21
CA ASN A 118 -5.95 30.84 29.33
C ASN A 118 -7.11 31.78 28.96
N LYS A 119 -7.07 33.06 29.36
CA LYS A 119 -8.09 34.01 28.89
C LYS A 119 -8.05 34.05 27.36
N PRO A 120 -9.22 33.95 26.70
CA PRO A 120 -9.27 34.02 25.25
C PRO A 120 -8.63 35.33 24.80
N ILE A 121 -7.71 35.21 23.86
CA ILE A 121 -7.12 36.35 23.18
C ILE A 121 -8.09 36.70 22.06
N ASP A 122 -8.35 38.00 21.86
CA ASP A 122 -9.11 38.45 20.70
C ASP A 122 -8.39 37.93 19.44
N PRO A 123 -9.05 37.21 18.53
CA PRO A 123 -8.39 36.63 17.37
C PRO A 123 -7.56 37.70 16.69
N SER A 124 -6.29 37.40 16.43
CA SER A 124 -5.51 38.27 15.58
C SER A 124 -6.23 38.40 14.24
N MET A 125 -6.18 39.58 13.59
CA MET A 125 -6.61 39.75 12.19
C MET A 125 -6.07 38.63 11.27
N LYS A 126 -4.90 38.06 11.60
CA LYS A 126 -4.30 36.91 10.88
C LYS A 126 -5.04 35.59 11.11
N GLU A 127 -5.50 35.31 12.34
CA GLU A 127 -6.26 34.11 12.69
C GLU A 127 -7.69 34.19 12.14
N GLU A 128 -8.33 35.36 12.22
CA GLU A 128 -9.65 35.58 11.63
C GLU A 128 -9.63 35.32 10.11
N ASN A 129 -8.59 35.80 9.42
CA ASN A 129 -8.42 35.55 7.98
C ASN A 129 -8.16 34.08 7.64
N ARG A 130 -7.49 33.33 8.54
CA ARG A 130 -7.22 31.89 8.33
C ARG A 130 -8.48 31.06 8.53
N ARG A 131 -9.27 31.36 9.56
CA ARG A 131 -10.57 30.73 9.81
C ARG A 131 -11.52 30.93 8.62
N ARG A 132 -11.56 32.16 8.08
CA ARG A 132 -12.35 32.49 6.88
C ARG A 132 -11.92 31.78 5.60
N SER A 133 -10.66 31.35 5.50
CA SER A 133 -10.16 30.59 4.34
C SER A 133 -10.37 29.08 4.43
N GLU A 134 -10.62 28.56 5.63
CA GLU A 134 -10.89 27.12 5.87
C GLU A 134 -12.41 26.81 5.80
N GLU A 135 -13.26 27.83 5.87
CA GLU A 135 -14.73 27.74 5.80
C GLU A 135 -15.32 27.85 4.37
N VAL A 136 -14.47 28.06 3.34
CA VAL A 136 -14.85 28.21 1.91
C VAL A 136 -14.33 27.03 1.09
#